data_AF-A0A0S2Z4P3-F1
#
_entry.id   AF-A0A0S2Z4P3-F1
#
_cell.length_a   1.000
_cell.length_b   1.000
_cell.length_c   1.000
_cell.angle_alpha   90.00
_cell.angle_beta   90.00
_cell.angle_gamma   90.00
#
_symmetry.space_group_name_H-M   'P 1'
#
loop_
_entity.id
_entity.type
_entity.pdbx_description
1 polymer ?
#
loop_
_entity_poly.entity_id
_entity_poly.type
_entity_poly.pdbx_seq_one_letter_code
_entity_poly.pdbx_strand_id
1 'polypeptide(L)' 'MGDAPSPEEKLHLITRNLQEVLGEEKLKEILKERELKIYWGTAT' A
#
# COMPACT_ATOMS: atom_id res chain seq x y z
N MET A 1 0.60 -19.28 -12.94
CA MET A 1 0.81 -17.83 -13.13
C MET A 1 0.09 -17.14 -11.98
N GLY A 2 0.76 -16.32 -11.17
CA GLY A 2 0.05 -15.48 -10.20
C GLY A 2 -0.47 -14.25 -10.93
N ASP A 3 -1.80 -14.08 -10.96
CA ASP A 3 -2.41 -12.87 -11.50
C ASP A 3 -1.90 -11.62 -10.76
N ALA A 4 -1.84 -10.50 -11.46
CA ALA A 4 -1.47 -9.23 -10.85
C ALA A 4 -2.58 -8.82 -9.85
N PRO A 5 -2.25 -8.52 -8.58
CA PRO A 5 -3.25 -8.19 -7.58
C PRO A 5 -3.98 -6.91 -7.94
N SER A 6 -5.29 -6.90 -7.73
CA SER A 6 -6.12 -5.71 -7.89
C SER A 6 -5.67 -4.58 -6.95
N PRO A 7 -5.99 -3.30 -7.24
CA PRO A 7 -5.68 -2.19 -6.34
C PRO A 7 -6.23 -2.37 -4.92
N GLU A 8 -7.37 -3.05 -4.78
CA GLU A 8 -7.99 -3.36 -3.49
C GLU A 8 -7.20 -4.44 -2.71
N GLU A 9 -6.75 -5.49 -3.40
CA GLU A 9 -5.87 -6.48 -2.79
C GLU A 9 -4.53 -5.87 -2.39
N LYS A 10 -3.95 -5.01 -3.23
CA LYS A 10 -2.72 -4.28 -2.89
C LYS A 10 -2.91 -3.44 -1.64
N LEU A 11 -4.01 -2.71 -1.54
CA LEU A 11 -4.33 -1.92 -0.34
C LEU A 11 -4.39 -2.81 0.90
N HIS A 12 -5.14 -3.92 0.84
CA HIS A 12 -5.26 -4.87 1.94
C HIS A 12 -3.89 -5.44 2.35
N LEU A 13 -3.05 -5.80 1.39
CA LEU A 13 -1.71 -6.33 1.65
C LEU A 13 -0.78 -5.32 2.32
N ILE A 14 -0.90 -4.03 1.97
CA ILE A 14 -0.08 -2.94 2.53
C ILE A 14 -0.51 -2.60 3.96
N THR A 15 -1.81 -2.61 4.25
CA THR A 15 -2.35 -2.10 5.52
C THR A 15 -2.64 -3.18 6.55
N ARG A 16 -2.73 -4.46 6.16
CA ARG A 16 -2.93 -5.56 7.12
C ARG A 16 -1.83 -5.57 8.17
N ASN A 17 -2.22 -5.64 9.43
CA ASN A 17 -1.35 -5.62 10.62
C ASN A 17 -0.68 -4.27 10.95
N LEU A 18 -1.01 -3.17 10.28
CA LEU A 18 -0.65 -1.84 10.76
C LEU A 18 -1.63 -1.40 11.85
N GLN A 19 -1.11 -0.76 12.90
CA GLN A 19 -1.95 -0.23 13.98
C GLN A 19 -2.77 0.99 13.51
N GLU A 20 -2.20 1.79 12.61
CA GLU A 20 -2.81 3.00 12.09
C GLU A 20 -2.38 3.23 10.63
N VAL A 21 -3.29 3.78 9.83
CA VAL A 21 -3.04 4.17 8.44
C VAL A 21 -3.45 5.63 8.27
N LEU A 22 -2.47 6.51 8.06
CA LEU A 22 -2.71 7.93 7.80
C LEU A 22 -2.76 8.17 6.28
N GLY A 23 -3.82 8.84 5.81
CA GLY A 23 -3.94 9.22 4.39
C GLY A 23 -4.39 8.09 3.45
N GLU A 24 -5.29 7.20 3.91
CA GLU A 24 -5.80 6.07 3.13
C GLU A 24 -6.41 6.48 1.77
N GLU A 25 -7.11 7.63 1.69
CA GLU A 25 -7.67 8.11 0.43
C GLU A 25 -6.57 8.38 -0.61
N LYS A 26 -5.48 9.04 -0.20
CA LYS A 26 -4.34 9.32 -1.10
C LYS A 26 -3.64 8.02 -1.51
N LEU A 27 -3.55 7.06 -0.59
CA LEU A 27 -3.01 5.73 -0.87
C LEU A 27 -3.86 5.01 -1.95
N LYS A 28 -5.19 5.04 -1.84
CA LYS A 28 -6.13 4.48 -2.82
C LYS A 28 -5.99 5.13 -4.20
N GLU A 29 -5.88 6.46 -4.26
CA GLU A 29 -5.63 7.18 -5.53
C GLU A 29 -4.32 6.73 -6.19
N ILE A 30 -3.23 6.66 -5.41
CA ILE A 30 -1.92 6.26 -5.94
C ILE A 30 -1.97 4.84 -6.50
N LEU A 31 -2.58 3.89 -5.79
CA LEU A 31 -2.69 2.49 -6.21
C LEU A 31 -3.53 2.28 -7.49
N LYS A 32 -4.41 3.24 -7.84
CA LYS A 32 -5.16 3.22 -9.11
C LYS A 32 -4.33 3.72 -10.29
N GLU A 33 -3.41 4.65 -10.04
CA GLU A 33 -2.61 5.28 -11.10
C GLU A 33 -1.26 4.60 -11.33
N ARG A 34 -0.63 4.08 -10.27
CA ARG A 34 0.73 3.53 -10.30
C ARG A 34 1.07 2.64 -9.12
N GLU A 35 2.25 2.01 -9.18
CA GLU A 35 2.82 1.32 -8.03
C GLU A 35 3.26 2.31 -6.93
N LEU A 36 3.01 1.94 -5.67
CA LEU A 36 3.39 2.71 -4.50
C LEU A 36 4.90 2.60 -4.24
N LYS A 37 5.53 3.71 -3.86
CA LYS A 37 6.94 3.76 -3.45
C LYS A 37 6.98 4.02 -1.94
N ILE A 38 7.65 3.15 -1.19
CA ILE A 38 7.74 3.20 0.28
C ILE A 38 9.21 3.30 0.68
N TYR A 39 9.50 4.08 1.72
CA TYR A 39 10.80 4.11 2.39
C TYR A 39 10.61 3.64 3.84
N TRP A 40 11.50 2.76 4.29
CA TRP A 40 11.62 2.38 5.69
C TRP A 40 13.08 2.50 6.09
N GLY A 41 13.31 3.23 7.18
CA GLY A 41 14.64 3.45 7.73
C GLY A 41 14.69 3.00 9.20
N THR A 42 15.83 2.46 9.60
CA THR A 42 16.15 2.20 11.01
C THR A 42 16.97 3.36 11.54
N ALA A 43 16.53 3.97 12.63
CA ALA A 43 17.43 4.80 13.43
C ALA A 43 18.23 3.86 14.34
N THR A 44 19.53 3.74 14.10
CA THR A 44 20.49 3.13 15.04
C THR A 44 21.10 4.20 15.92
#